data_AF-A0A9E4CBN1-F1
#
_entry.id   AF-A0A9E4CBN1-F1
#
_cell.length_a   1.000
_cell.length_b   1.000
_cell.length_c   1.000
_cell.angle_alpha   90.00
_cell.angle_beta   90.00
_cell.angle_gamma   90.00
#
_symmetry.space_group_name_H-M   'P 1'
#
loop_
_entity.id
_entity.type
_entity.pdbx_description
1 polymer ?
#
loop_
_entity_poly.entity_id
_entity_poly.type
_entity_poly.pdbx_seq_one_letter_code
_entity_poly.pdbx_strand_id
1 'polypeptide(L)'
;MSTVQAATILQPGEIALREYPMPEIEDDALLMKVSAVGVCGSDKHMYGGNLNLAWPVIPGHEFSGIVEKMGPLANANMKIV
;
A
#
# COMPACT_ATOMS: atom_id res chain seq x y z
N MET A 1 -17.40 -9.03 6.43
CA MET A 1 -15.97 -8.69 6.61
C MET A 1 -15.79 -7.27 6.10
N SER A 2 -15.01 -6.43 6.78
CA SER A 2 -14.72 -5.08 6.29
C SER A 2 -13.73 -5.13 5.12
N THR A 3 -13.94 -4.29 4.12
CA THR A 3 -13.07 -4.15 2.94
C THR A 3 -12.38 -2.79 2.92
N VAL A 4 -11.32 -2.69 2.14
CA VAL A 4 -10.65 -1.44 1.77
C VAL A 4 -10.59 -1.32 0.26
N GLN A 5 -10.54 -0.09 -0.24
CA GLN A 5 -10.40 0.18 -1.67
C GLN A 5 -8.96 0.59 -1.98
N ALA A 6 -8.42 0.10 -3.10
CA ALA A 6 -7.13 0.54 -3.64
C ALA A 6 -7.22 0.75 -5.16
N ALA A 7 -6.46 1.72 -5.66
CA ALA A 7 -6.18 1.81 -7.08
C ALA A 7 -5.15 0.73 -7.44
N THR A 8 -5.49 -0.13 -8.38
CA THR A 8 -4.69 -1.32 -8.72
C THR A 8 -4.39 -1.31 -10.21
N ILE A 9 -3.11 -1.39 -10.56
CA ILE A 9 -2.67 -1.62 -11.94
C ILE A 9 -2.85 -3.12 -12.23
N LEU A 10 -3.77 -3.44 -13.13
CA LEU A 10 -4.18 -4.81 -13.42
C LEU A 10 -3.20 -5.49 -14.37
N GLN A 11 -2.69 -4.70 -15.29
CA GLN A 11 -1.69 -5.02 -16.30
C GLN A 11 -1.20 -3.68 -16.90
N PRO A 12 -0.14 -3.67 -17.72
CA PRO A 12 0.30 -2.45 -18.38
C PRO A 12 -0.84 -1.72 -19.10
N GLY A 13 -1.02 -0.44 -18.82
CA GLY A 13 -2.05 0.41 -19.42
C GLY A 13 -3.46 0.28 -18.82
N GLU A 14 -3.64 -0.50 -17.75
CA GLU A 14 -4.96 -0.71 -17.12
C GLU A 14 -4.90 -0.52 -15.61
N ILE A 15 -5.65 0.46 -15.10
CA ILE A 15 -5.81 0.72 -13.68
C ILE A 15 -7.29 0.72 -13.31
N ALA A 16 -7.64 0.11 -12.18
CA ALA A 16 -9.01 0.07 -11.67
C ALA A 16 -9.03 0.20 -10.15
N LEU A 17 -10.11 0.75 -9.61
CA LEU A 17 -10.40 0.64 -8.18
C LEU A 17 -10.87 -0.78 -7.88
N ARG A 18 -10.23 -1.44 -6.92
CA ARG A 18 -10.63 -2.77 -6.44
C ARG A 18 -10.85 -2.76 -4.94
N GLU A 19 -11.75 -3.62 -4.49
CA GLU A 19 -11.94 -3.93 -3.08
C GLU A 19 -11.01 -5.07 -2.66
N TYR A 20 -10.41 -4.93 -1.49
CA TYR A 20 -9.57 -5.91 -0.84
C TYR A 20 -10.10 -6.18 0.56
N PRO A 21 -9.87 -7.39 1.13
CA PRO A 21 -10.12 -7.60 2.54
C PRO A 21 -9.29 -6.61 3.37
N MET A 22 -9.84 -6.15 4.49
CA MET A 22 -9.08 -5.38 5.47
C MET A 22 -7.81 -6.17 5.85
N PRO A 23 -6.60 -5.57 5.78
CA PRO A 23 -5.38 -6.28 6.12
C PRO A 23 -5.39 -6.75 7.57
N GLU A 24 -4.92 -7.97 7.79
CA GLU A 24 -4.57 -8.45 9.12
C GLU A 24 -3.23 -7.83 9.54
N ILE A 25 -3.07 -7.58 10.85
CA ILE A 25 -1.85 -6.96 11.39
C ILE A 25 -0.94 -8.06 11.94
N GLU A 26 0.29 -8.09 11.46
CA GLU A 26 1.35 -8.95 11.98
C GLU A 26 1.92 -8.39 13.29
N ASP A 27 2.58 -9.23 14.09
CA ASP A 27 3.03 -8.86 15.42
C ASP A 27 4.04 -7.70 15.43
N ASP A 28 4.87 -7.60 14.39
CA ASP A 28 5.91 -6.58 14.21
C ASP A 28 5.53 -5.46 13.22
N ALA A 29 4.26 -5.40 12.80
CA ALA A 29 3.79 -4.44 11.81
C ALA A 29 2.89 -3.33 12.38
N LEU A 30 2.74 -2.26 11.59
CA LEU A 30 1.75 -1.21 11.80
C LEU A 30 0.69 -1.31 10.71
N LEU A 31 -0.58 -1.19 11.09
CA LEU A 31 -1.65 -0.95 10.15
C LEU A 31 -1.89 0.56 10.05
N MET A 32 -1.64 1.13 8.88
CA MET A 32 -1.80 2.56 8.63
C MET A 32 -3.08 2.85 7.85
N LYS A 33 -3.86 3.82 8.32
CA LYS A 33 -4.91 4.46 7.53
C LYS A 33 -4.29 5.56 6.68
N VAL A 34 -4.08 5.25 5.40
CA VAL A 34 -3.52 6.18 4.42
C VAL A 34 -4.45 7.40 4.27
N SER A 35 -3.89 8.59 4.43
CA SER A 35 -4.60 9.87 4.29
C SER A 35 -4.25 10.59 3.00
N ALA A 36 -3.01 10.44 2.53
CA ALA A 36 -2.54 10.95 1.25
C ALA A 36 -1.42 10.06 0.70
N VAL A 37 -1.33 9.99 -0.63
CA VAL A 37 -0.25 9.29 -1.34
C VAL A 37 0.20 10.13 -2.53
N GLY A 38 1.51 10.29 -2.69
CA GLY A 38 2.13 10.94 -3.82
C GLY A 38 2.08 10.07 -5.07
N VAL A 39 2.09 10.71 -6.25
CA VAL A 39 2.25 10.04 -7.54
C VAL A 39 3.63 10.38 -8.07
N CYS A 40 4.46 9.35 -8.21
CA CYS A 40 5.86 9.48 -8.63
C CYS A 40 6.04 9.03 -10.09
N GLY A 41 7.16 9.42 -10.71
CA GLY A 41 7.50 8.98 -12.07
C GLY A 41 7.64 7.45 -12.20
N SER A 42 8.04 6.76 -11.13
CA SER A 42 8.08 5.30 -11.07
C SER A 42 6.70 4.67 -11.22
N ASP A 43 5.62 5.28 -10.70
CA ASP A 43 4.25 4.77 -10.88
C ASP A 43 3.84 4.80 -12.37
N LYS A 44 4.29 5.82 -13.12
CA LYS A 44 4.13 5.86 -14.58
C LYS A 44 4.89 4.74 -15.28
N HIS A 45 6.11 4.43 -14.84
CA HIS A 45 6.88 3.31 -15.39
C HIS A 45 6.26 1.96 -15.07
N MET A 46 5.66 1.80 -13.88
CA MET A 46 4.82 0.64 -13.54
C MET A 46 3.64 0.55 -14.52
N TYR A 47 2.84 1.60 -14.60
CA TYR A 47 1.66 1.64 -15.47
C TYR A 47 1.98 1.36 -16.94
N GLY A 48 3.11 1.87 -17.44
CA GLY A 48 3.58 1.62 -18.81
C GLY A 48 4.16 0.23 -19.07
N GLY A 49 4.26 -0.63 -18.05
CA GLY A 49 4.87 -1.96 -18.18
C GLY A 49 6.39 -1.92 -18.41
N ASN A 50 7.06 -0.84 -18.02
CA ASN A 50 8.51 -0.69 -18.19
C ASN A 50 9.33 -1.34 -17.08
N LEU A 51 8.66 -1.96 -16.10
CA LEU A 51 9.25 -2.65 -14.97
C LEU A 51 8.82 -4.11 -14.98
N ASN A 52 9.72 -5.02 -14.61
CA ASN A 52 9.41 -6.44 -14.48
C ASN A 52 8.72 -6.69 -13.13
N LEU A 53 7.39 -6.65 -13.12
CA LEU A 53 6.55 -6.77 -11.94
C LEU A 53 5.56 -7.91 -12.09
N ALA A 54 5.17 -8.50 -10.95
CA ALA A 54 4.00 -9.37 -10.90
C ALA A 54 2.73 -8.50 -10.91
N TRP A 55 1.76 -8.88 -11.73
CA TRP A 55 0.47 -8.22 -11.81
C TRP A 55 -0.61 -9.06 -11.11
N PRO A 56 -1.62 -8.46 -10.49
CA PRO A 56 -1.85 -7.03 -10.32
C PRO A 56 -0.96 -6.40 -9.24
N VAL A 57 -0.74 -5.07 -9.29
CA VAL A 57 0.05 -4.33 -8.29
C VAL A 57 -0.69 -3.08 -7.81
N ILE A 58 -0.59 -2.79 -6.51
CA ILE A 58 -1.04 -1.53 -5.91
C ILE A 58 0.18 -0.59 -5.86
N PRO A 59 0.21 0.52 -6.63
CA PRO A 59 1.29 1.49 -6.59
C PRO A 59 1.17 2.43 -5.37
N GLY A 60 2.07 3.41 -5.26
CA GLY A 60 2.06 4.39 -4.17
C GLY A 60 3.03 4.02 -3.05
N HIS A 61 4.26 4.53 -3.18
CA HIS A 61 5.36 4.33 -2.22
C HIS A 61 5.71 5.62 -1.45
N GLU A 62 4.92 6.68 -1.63
CA GLU A 62 5.09 7.99 -1.01
C GLU A 62 3.82 8.36 -0.24
N PHE A 63 3.51 7.62 0.83
CA PHE A 63 2.26 7.81 1.58
C PHE A 63 2.46 8.43 2.95
N SER A 64 1.40 9.07 3.44
CA SER A 64 1.27 9.56 4.80
C SER A 64 -0.11 9.21 5.34
N GLY A 65 -0.20 9.04 6.65
CA GLY A 65 -1.43 8.60 7.29
C GLY A 65 -1.30 8.50 8.80
N ILE A 66 -2.31 7.89 9.40
CA ILE A 66 -2.41 7.68 10.84
C ILE A 66 -2.24 6.19 11.13
N VAL A 67 -1.48 5.85 12.17
CA VAL A 67 -1.40 4.48 12.67
C VAL A 67 -2.75 4.11 13.29
N GLU A 68 -3.46 3.17 12.66
CA GLU A 68 -4.79 2.69 13.09
C GLU A 68 -4.64 1.56 14.12
N LYS A 69 -3.67 0.66 13.91
CA LYS A 69 -3.33 -0.43 14.83
C LYS A 69 -1.84 -0.69 14.82
N MET A 70 -1.35 -1.26 15.91
CA MET A 70 0.05 -1.63 16.11
C MET A 70 0.14 -3.05 16.66
N GLY A 71 0.97 -3.89 16.04
CA GLY A 71 1.29 -5.22 16.55
C GLY A 71 2.11 -5.12 17.85
N PRO A 72 2.03 -6.13 18.75
CA PRO A 72 2.69 -6.11 20.06
C PRO A 72 4.22 -5.92 20.03
N LEU A 73 4.88 -6.28 18.92
CA LEU A 73 6.32 -6.18 18.72
C LEU A 73 6.73 -5.05 17.76
N ALA A 74 5.78 -4.32 17.19
CA ALA A 74 6.04 -3.33 16.14
C ALA A 74 6.95 -2.18 16.60
N ASN A 75 6.98 -1.86 17.89
CA ASN A 75 7.84 -0.83 18.47
C ASN A 75 9.11 -1.39 19.15
N ALA A 76 9.36 -2.70 19.08
CA ALA A 76 10.50 -3.31 19.74
C ALA A 76 11.84 -2.74 19.23
N ASN A 77 11.90 -2.43 17.93
CA ASN A 77 13.07 -1.82 17.27
C ASN A 77 12.80 -0.40 16.74
N MET A 78 11.52 -0.02 16.57
CA MET A 78 11.12 1.29 16.07
C MET A 78 11.05 2.33 17.19
N LYS A 79 12.22 2.68 17.75
CA LYS A 79 12.36 3.86 18.62
C LYS A 79 12.26 5.12 17.77
N ILE A 80 11.11 5.78 17.80
CA ILE A 80 10.93 7.15 17.31
C ILE A 80 11.01 8.04 18.55
N VAL A 81 12.12 8.77 18.71
CA VAL A 81 12.29 9.79 19.77
C VAL A 81 11.78 11.15 19.31
#